data_AF-A0A7Z8ZS61-F1
#
_entry.id   AF-A0A7Z8ZS61-F1
#
_cell.length_a   1.000
_cell.length_b   1.000
_cell.length_c   1.000
_cell.angle_alpha   90.00
_cell.angle_beta   90.00
_cell.angle_gamma   90.00
#
_symmetry.space_group_name_H-M   'P 1'
#
loop_
_entity.id
_entity.type
_entity.pdbx_description
1 polymer ?
#
loop_
_entity_poly.entity_id
_entity_poly.type
_entity_poly.pdbx_seq_one_letter_code
_entity_poly.pdbx_strand_id
1 'polypeptide(L)'
;MSEINYQALRDAAEKATQGEWVAFISPGKYGTYAVHTPGDNHHGDIVDWPGFDEQKNAENNARYIAAFNPEVVQALLDERERNQQYIKRRDQENEEIALTVGKLRVELEEAKKRIAELEKSEEQLINERDHAESTLADMYFAATGDRPEWSNCFSFSDAVDAVVDRIADLEAKQSSPVVPEGLIKAVRFYEQVKRENPPVETGAWKDAVDWVLKEACPAVNIGIKGE
;
A
#
# COMPACT_ATOMS: atom_id res chain seq x y z
N MET A 1 45.37 2.17 -29.91
CA MET A 1 45.61 0.72 -29.92
C MET A 1 44.64 0.12 -30.91
N SER A 2 45.10 -0.68 -31.88
CA SER A 2 44.21 -1.44 -32.76
C SER A 2 43.47 -2.50 -31.94
N GLU A 3 42.20 -2.74 -32.27
CA GLU A 3 41.43 -3.81 -31.65
C GLU A 3 42.07 -5.16 -31.99
N ILE A 4 42.27 -6.02 -30.97
CA ILE A 4 42.85 -7.35 -31.16
C ILE A 4 41.82 -8.22 -31.89
N ASN A 5 42.20 -8.77 -33.04
CA ASN A 5 41.38 -9.72 -33.76
C ASN A 5 41.55 -11.14 -33.19
N TYR A 6 40.69 -11.50 -32.24
CA TYR A 6 40.74 -12.80 -31.57
C TYR A 6 40.46 -13.99 -32.49
N GLN A 7 39.67 -13.79 -33.55
CA GLN A 7 39.44 -14.85 -34.54
C GLN A 7 40.72 -15.12 -35.33
N ALA A 8 41.42 -14.07 -35.76
CA ALA A 8 42.71 -14.22 -36.43
C ALA A 8 43.75 -14.90 -35.52
N LEU A 9 43.73 -14.63 -34.20
CA LEU A 9 44.59 -15.33 -33.24
C LEU A 9 44.24 -16.81 -33.11
N ARG A 10 42.94 -17.15 -33.06
CA ARG A 10 42.48 -18.54 -33.01
C ARG A 10 42.89 -19.29 -34.29
N ASP A 11 42.62 -18.72 -35.46
CA ASP A 11 42.99 -19.30 -36.74
C ASP A 11 44.51 -19.50 -36.87
N ALA A 12 45.30 -18.57 -36.35
CA ALA A 12 46.76 -18.68 -36.32
C ALA A 12 47.22 -19.79 -35.37
N ALA A 13 46.62 -19.90 -34.18
CA ALA A 13 46.93 -20.95 -33.23
C ALA A 13 46.54 -22.33 -33.78
N GLU A 14 45.39 -22.49 -34.43
CA GLU A 14 44.97 -23.77 -35.03
C GLU A 14 45.90 -24.25 -36.15
N LYS A 15 46.45 -23.32 -36.93
CA LYS A 15 47.38 -23.63 -38.04
C LYS A 15 48.80 -23.90 -37.60
N ALA A 16 49.19 -23.45 -36.41
CA ALA A 16 50.52 -23.64 -35.88
C ALA A 16 50.76 -25.09 -35.42
N THR A 17 52.02 -25.48 -35.24
CA THR A 17 52.40 -26.80 -34.70
C THR A 17 51.85 -26.94 -33.28
N GLN A 18 50.96 -27.90 -33.05
CA GLN A 18 50.37 -28.15 -31.73
C GLN A 18 51.39 -28.85 -30.80
N GLY A 19 51.12 -28.85 -29.50
CA GLY A 19 51.98 -29.45 -28.49
C GLY A 19 52.93 -28.47 -27.78
N GLU A 20 53.76 -29.01 -26.90
CA GLU A 20 54.75 -28.24 -26.13
C GLU A 20 55.82 -27.63 -27.03
N TRP A 21 56.10 -26.35 -26.80
CA TRP A 21 57.19 -25.63 -27.44
C TRP A 21 58.27 -25.32 -26.39
N VAL A 22 59.53 -25.47 -26.77
CA VAL A 22 60.69 -25.26 -25.91
C VAL A 22 61.64 -24.24 -26.54
N ALA A 23 62.21 -23.38 -25.71
CA ALA A 23 63.22 -22.43 -26.15
C ALA A 23 64.60 -23.10 -26.21
N PHE A 24 65.25 -23.04 -27.37
CA PHE A 24 66.65 -23.40 -27.57
C PHE A 24 67.53 -22.16 -27.47
N ILE A 25 68.47 -22.17 -26.52
CA ILE A 25 69.32 -21.02 -26.20
C ILE A 25 70.79 -21.42 -26.34
N SER A 26 71.46 -20.85 -27.35
CA SER A 26 72.90 -21.01 -27.57
C SER A 26 73.58 -19.63 -27.59
N PRO A 27 74.14 -19.15 -26.47
CA PRO A 27 74.72 -17.81 -26.38
C PRO A 27 76.06 -17.69 -27.13
N GLY A 28 76.36 -16.51 -27.69
CA GLY A 28 77.64 -16.24 -28.37
C GLY A 28 77.57 -15.06 -29.35
N LYS A 29 78.70 -14.71 -29.97
CA LYS A 29 78.78 -13.65 -31.01
C LYS A 29 77.87 -13.92 -32.23
N TYR A 30 77.58 -15.19 -32.48
CA TYR A 30 76.62 -15.69 -33.46
C TYR A 30 75.63 -16.65 -32.77
N GLY A 31 75.17 -16.28 -31.57
CA GLY A 31 74.28 -17.12 -30.79
C GLY A 31 72.97 -17.43 -31.52
N THR A 32 72.38 -18.59 -31.23
CA THR A 32 71.10 -19.04 -31.80
C THR A 32 70.07 -19.07 -30.69
N TYR A 33 68.95 -18.38 -30.92
CA TYR A 33 67.83 -18.30 -30.00
C TYR A 33 66.58 -18.66 -30.78
N ALA A 34 66.06 -19.86 -30.54
CA ALA A 34 64.99 -20.43 -31.34
C ALA A 34 63.94 -21.10 -30.47
N VAL A 35 62.79 -21.41 -31.09
CA VAL A 35 61.73 -22.22 -30.49
C VAL A 35 61.60 -23.50 -31.30
N HIS A 36 61.48 -24.63 -30.62
CA HIS A 36 61.36 -25.96 -31.23
C HIS A 36 60.43 -26.88 -30.43
N THR A 37 60.05 -28.02 -30.99
CA THR A 37 59.33 -29.08 -30.26
C THR A 37 60.35 -30.03 -29.58
N PRO A 38 60.06 -30.59 -28.38
CA PRO A 38 61.00 -31.44 -27.63
C PRO A 38 61.55 -32.66 -28.38
N GLY A 39 60.85 -33.13 -29.43
CA GLY A 39 61.22 -34.32 -30.21
C GLY A 39 61.98 -34.04 -31.51
N ASP A 40 62.21 -32.78 -31.88
CA ASP A 40 62.92 -32.45 -33.12
C ASP A 40 64.45 -32.58 -32.96
N ASN A 41 65.05 -33.41 -33.81
CA ASN A 41 66.49 -33.62 -33.90
C ASN A 41 67.08 -33.03 -35.20
N HIS A 42 66.28 -32.37 -36.05
CA HIS A 42 66.64 -32.03 -37.44
C HIS A 42 66.14 -30.66 -37.91
N HIS A 43 66.61 -29.54 -37.34
CA HIS A 43 66.51 -28.18 -37.95
C HIS A 43 65.15 -27.78 -38.58
N GLY A 44 64.05 -28.48 -38.29
CA GLY A 44 62.89 -28.57 -39.18
C GLY A 44 61.68 -27.86 -38.61
N ASP A 45 61.54 -27.95 -37.28
CA ASP A 45 60.56 -27.20 -36.48
C ASP A 45 61.23 -26.05 -35.73
N ILE A 46 62.40 -25.59 -36.18
CA ILE A 46 63.17 -24.51 -35.55
C ILE A 46 62.73 -23.17 -36.12
N VAL A 47 62.14 -22.32 -35.28
CA VAL A 47 61.96 -20.90 -35.57
C VAL A 47 63.26 -20.17 -35.22
N ASP A 48 64.22 -20.14 -36.16
CA ASP A 48 65.47 -19.38 -36.01
C ASP A 48 65.20 -17.90 -36.31
N TRP A 49 65.41 -17.04 -35.31
CA TRP A 49 65.00 -15.66 -35.36
C TRP A 49 66.13 -14.70 -34.93
N PRO A 50 66.51 -13.72 -35.77
CA PRO A 50 67.68 -12.89 -35.53
C PRO A 50 67.50 -11.80 -34.45
N GLY A 51 66.34 -11.70 -33.79
CA GLY A 51 66.04 -10.68 -32.78
C GLY A 51 65.41 -9.38 -33.34
N PHE A 52 64.81 -8.56 -32.46
CA PHE A 52 64.32 -7.20 -32.79
C PHE A 52 65.32 -6.11 -32.36
N ASP A 53 66.29 -6.45 -31.51
CA ASP A 53 67.06 -5.53 -30.66
C ASP A 53 68.56 -5.85 -30.64
N GLU A 54 69.13 -6.27 -31.77
CA GLU A 54 70.52 -6.75 -31.86
C GLU A 54 70.77 -7.97 -30.95
N GLN A 55 69.75 -8.80 -30.76
CA GLN A 55 69.74 -10.01 -29.93
C GLN A 55 69.87 -9.78 -28.40
N LYS A 56 69.75 -8.54 -27.92
CA LYS A 56 69.89 -8.24 -26.47
C LYS A 56 68.89 -8.99 -25.60
N ASN A 57 67.67 -9.22 -26.08
CA ASN A 57 66.63 -9.97 -25.38
C ASN A 57 66.22 -11.27 -26.10
N ALA A 58 67.04 -11.77 -27.03
CA ALA A 58 66.68 -12.92 -27.85
C ALA A 58 66.32 -14.17 -27.03
N GLU A 59 67.02 -14.41 -25.92
CA GLU A 59 66.69 -15.50 -25.00
C GLU A 59 65.28 -15.34 -24.38
N ASN A 60 64.97 -14.17 -23.85
CA ASN A 60 63.67 -13.91 -23.21
C ASN A 60 62.53 -14.01 -24.23
N ASN A 61 62.76 -13.53 -25.46
CA ASN A 61 61.77 -13.62 -26.52
C ASN A 61 61.50 -15.07 -26.94
N ALA A 62 62.55 -15.90 -27.09
CA ALA A 62 62.37 -17.32 -27.37
C ALA A 62 61.61 -18.04 -26.24
N ARG A 63 61.95 -17.76 -24.98
CA ARG A 63 61.21 -18.28 -23.81
C ARG A 63 59.76 -17.83 -23.80
N TYR A 64 59.49 -16.57 -24.12
CA TYR A 64 58.13 -16.03 -24.19
C TYR A 64 57.31 -16.72 -25.29
N ILE A 65 57.84 -16.84 -26.51
CA ILE A 65 57.15 -17.49 -27.64
C ILE A 65 56.90 -18.97 -27.32
N ALA A 66 57.88 -19.67 -26.74
CA ALA A 66 57.72 -21.07 -26.33
C ALA A 66 56.62 -21.23 -25.25
N ALA A 67 56.56 -20.33 -24.27
CA ALA A 67 55.52 -20.35 -23.24
C ALA A 67 54.13 -19.98 -23.79
N PHE A 68 54.05 -19.16 -24.83
CA PHE A 68 52.82 -18.74 -25.50
C PHE A 68 52.54 -19.61 -26.75
N ASN A 69 52.68 -20.92 -26.59
CA ASN A 69 52.42 -21.89 -27.65
C ASN A 69 50.92 -21.89 -28.05
N PRO A 70 50.56 -22.55 -29.16
CA PRO A 70 49.18 -22.57 -29.66
C PRO A 70 48.16 -23.11 -28.66
N GLU A 71 48.52 -24.11 -27.85
CA GLU A 71 47.63 -24.68 -26.83
C GLU A 71 47.29 -23.66 -25.74
N VAL A 72 48.28 -22.91 -25.24
CA VAL A 72 48.07 -21.85 -24.25
C VAL A 72 47.21 -20.73 -24.83
N VAL A 73 47.47 -20.32 -26.07
CA VAL A 73 46.66 -19.29 -26.75
C VAL A 73 45.20 -19.74 -26.87
N GLN A 74 44.94 -20.97 -27.30
CA GLN A 74 43.58 -21.50 -27.42
C GLN A 74 42.88 -21.55 -26.05
N ALA A 75 43.56 -22.04 -25.01
CA ALA A 75 43.01 -22.10 -23.66
C ALA A 75 42.62 -20.71 -23.11
N LEU A 76 43.46 -19.70 -23.34
CA LEU A 76 43.17 -18.32 -22.95
C LEU A 76 41.99 -17.72 -23.73
N LEU A 77 41.88 -18.04 -25.02
CA LEU A 77 40.75 -17.62 -25.85
C LEU A 77 39.43 -18.28 -25.41
N ASP A 78 39.46 -19.56 -25.06
CA ASP A 78 38.31 -20.30 -24.53
C ASP A 78 37.88 -19.77 -23.15
N GLU A 79 38.84 -19.45 -22.27
CA GLU A 79 38.56 -18.79 -21.00
C GLU A 79 37.93 -17.41 -21.20
N ARG A 80 38.49 -16.61 -22.10
CA ARG A 80 37.94 -15.29 -22.45
C ARG A 80 36.51 -15.41 -22.96
N GLU A 81 36.23 -16.33 -23.87
CA GLU A 81 34.91 -16.52 -24.44
C GLU A 81 33.89 -16.95 -23.37
N ARG A 82 34.25 -17.89 -22.49
CA ARG A 82 33.42 -18.28 -21.33
C ARG A 82 33.15 -17.10 -20.41
N ASN A 83 34.16 -16.28 -20.10
CA ASN A 83 34.00 -15.09 -19.26
C ASN A 83 33.08 -14.06 -19.92
N GLN A 84 33.16 -13.87 -21.24
CA GLN A 84 32.25 -12.98 -21.97
C GLN A 84 30.80 -13.48 -21.94
N GLN A 85 30.59 -14.79 -22.08
CA GLN A 85 29.27 -15.40 -21.97
C GLN A 85 28.71 -15.26 -20.54
N TYR A 86 29.55 -15.42 -19.53
CA TYR A 86 29.17 -15.23 -18.13
C TYR A 86 28.72 -13.79 -17.85
N ILE A 87 29.49 -12.80 -18.32
CA ILE A 87 29.13 -11.38 -18.17
C ILE A 87 27.78 -11.10 -18.82
N LYS A 88 27.57 -11.54 -20.07
CA LYS A 88 26.28 -11.37 -20.77
C LYS A 88 25.10 -11.94 -19.98
N ARG A 89 25.26 -13.14 -19.41
CA ARG A 89 24.22 -13.78 -18.59
C ARG A 89 23.94 -13.00 -17.32
N ARG A 90 24.98 -12.52 -16.64
CA ARG A 90 24.85 -11.71 -15.43
C ARG A 90 24.18 -10.37 -15.71
N ASP A 91 24.47 -9.75 -16.85
CA ASP A 91 23.82 -8.50 -17.25
C ASP A 91 22.32 -8.72 -17.51
N GLN A 92 21.95 -9.81 -18.18
CA GLN A 92 20.55 -10.20 -18.38
C GLN A 92 19.83 -10.48 -17.06
N GLU A 93 20.45 -11.26 -16.17
CA GLU A 93 19.89 -11.56 -14.85
C GLU A 93 19.71 -10.27 -14.02
N ASN A 94 20.67 -9.36 -14.05
CA ASN A 94 20.59 -8.08 -13.36
C ASN A 94 19.47 -7.19 -13.91
N GLU A 95 19.24 -7.20 -15.23
CA GLU A 95 18.13 -6.49 -15.87
C GLU A 95 16.77 -7.05 -15.42
N GLU A 96 16.61 -8.38 -15.41
CA GLU A 96 15.41 -9.05 -14.92
C GLU A 96 15.15 -8.77 -13.43
N ILE A 97 16.20 -8.79 -12.61
CA ILE A 97 16.12 -8.41 -11.19
C ILE A 97 15.68 -6.95 -11.06
N ALA A 98 16.25 -6.03 -11.84
CA ALA A 98 15.88 -4.61 -11.79
C ALA A 98 14.42 -4.38 -12.16
N LEU A 99 13.91 -5.07 -13.19
CA LEU A 99 12.50 -5.02 -13.59
C LEU A 99 11.58 -5.56 -12.48
N THR A 100 11.95 -6.67 -11.86
CA THR A 100 11.16 -7.30 -10.81
C THR A 100 11.11 -6.44 -9.54
N VAL A 101 12.27 -5.92 -9.12
CA VAL A 101 12.37 -4.97 -8.01
C VAL A 101 11.57 -3.70 -8.30
N GLY A 102 11.57 -3.22 -9.55
CA GLY A 102 10.75 -2.08 -9.98
C GLY A 102 9.25 -2.34 -9.78
N LYS A 103 8.74 -3.50 -10.21
CA LYS A 103 7.33 -3.88 -10.03
C LYS A 103 6.95 -3.98 -8.55
N LEU A 104 7.75 -4.70 -7.75
CA LEU A 104 7.49 -4.88 -6.32
C LEU A 104 7.48 -3.54 -5.56
N ARG A 105 8.30 -2.57 -5.97
CA ARG A 105 8.28 -1.22 -5.38
C ARG A 105 6.96 -0.50 -5.63
N VAL A 106 6.41 -0.60 -6.84
CA VAL A 106 5.11 0.01 -7.17
C VAL A 106 4.00 -0.65 -6.35
N GLU A 107 3.94 -1.99 -6.37
CA GLU A 107 2.95 -2.75 -5.60
C GLU A 107 3.04 -2.46 -4.09
N LEU A 108 4.25 -2.30 -3.56
CA LEU A 108 4.48 -1.94 -2.16
C LEU A 108 3.94 -0.54 -1.83
N GLU A 109 4.17 0.45 -2.69
CA GLU A 109 3.66 1.81 -2.47
C GLU A 109 2.12 1.86 -2.59
N GLU A 110 1.54 1.12 -3.53
CA GLU A 110 0.07 0.98 -3.64
C GLU A 110 -0.54 0.32 -2.40
N ALA A 111 0.07 -0.76 -1.90
CA ALA A 111 -0.38 -1.44 -0.69
C ALA A 111 -0.28 -0.54 0.55
N LYS A 112 0.82 0.22 0.70
CA LYS A 112 0.98 1.20 1.79
C LYS A 112 -0.11 2.27 1.75
N LYS A 113 -0.40 2.81 0.55
CA LYS A 113 -1.47 3.80 0.38
C LYS A 113 -2.82 3.21 0.80
N ARG A 114 -3.09 1.97 0.40
CA ARG A 114 -4.35 1.29 0.77
C ARG A 114 -4.49 1.08 2.27
N ILE A 115 -3.39 0.72 2.96
CA ILE A 115 -3.38 0.61 4.43
C ILE A 115 -3.71 1.96 5.07
N ALA A 116 -3.05 3.04 4.64
CA ALA A 116 -3.31 4.37 5.20
C ALA A 116 -4.76 4.86 4.97
N GLU A 117 -5.35 4.54 3.81
CA GLU A 117 -6.77 4.80 3.56
C GLU A 117 -7.70 4.03 4.50
N LEU A 118 -7.39 2.75 4.75
CA LEU A 118 -8.16 1.90 5.66
C LEU A 118 -8.04 2.39 7.11
N GLU A 119 -6.83 2.68 7.59
CA GLU A 119 -6.58 3.23 8.92
C GLU A 119 -7.40 4.51 9.15
N LYS A 120 -7.42 5.42 8.17
CA LYS A 120 -8.24 6.63 8.24
C LYS A 120 -9.74 6.33 8.30
N SER A 121 -10.21 5.35 7.52
CA SER A 121 -11.63 4.97 7.52
C SER A 121 -12.05 4.31 8.84
N GLU A 122 -11.17 3.51 9.45
CA GLU A 122 -11.40 2.89 10.76
C GLU A 122 -11.48 3.94 11.86
N GLU A 123 -10.57 4.92 11.86
CA GLU A 123 -10.61 6.04 12.81
C GLU A 123 -11.91 6.85 12.67
N GLN A 124 -12.37 7.08 11.44
CA GLN A 124 -13.67 7.73 11.21
C GLN A 124 -14.83 6.91 11.78
N LEU A 125 -14.87 5.59 11.54
CA LEU A 125 -15.93 4.73 12.06
C LEU A 125 -15.93 4.64 13.59
N ILE A 126 -14.76 4.66 14.23
CA ILE A 126 -14.64 4.73 15.69
C ILE A 126 -15.24 6.04 16.21
N ASN A 127 -14.89 7.17 15.60
CA ASN A 127 -15.44 8.48 15.99
C ASN A 127 -16.97 8.54 15.79
N GLU A 128 -17.47 8.00 14.68
CA GLU A 128 -18.92 7.92 14.41
C GLU A 128 -19.65 7.03 15.43
N ARG A 129 -19.05 5.87 15.77
CA ARG A 129 -19.57 4.98 16.80
C ARG A 129 -19.62 5.67 18.16
N ASP A 130 -18.53 6.31 18.58
CA ASP A 130 -18.43 6.97 19.88
C ASP A 130 -19.44 8.13 19.99
N HIS A 131 -19.66 8.85 18.88
CA HIS A 131 -20.69 9.89 18.82
C HIS A 131 -22.11 9.32 18.94
N ALA A 132 -22.40 8.22 18.24
CA ALA A 132 -23.69 7.54 18.34
C ALA A 132 -23.93 6.98 19.74
N GLU A 133 -22.91 6.38 20.35
CA GLU A 133 -22.94 5.86 21.72
C GLU A 133 -23.26 6.97 22.73
N SER A 134 -22.57 8.12 22.64
CA SER A 134 -22.85 9.27 23.50
C SER A 134 -24.28 9.79 23.32
N THR A 135 -24.74 9.90 22.07
CA THR A 135 -26.09 10.40 21.76
C THR A 135 -27.17 9.47 22.32
N LEU A 136 -27.00 8.15 22.14
CA LEU A 136 -27.90 7.14 22.68
C LEU A 136 -27.87 7.13 24.21
N ALA A 137 -26.69 7.28 24.83
CA ALA A 137 -26.57 7.37 26.27
C ALA A 137 -27.28 8.59 26.86
N ASP A 138 -27.28 9.74 26.17
CA ASP A 138 -28.03 10.93 26.57
C ASP A 138 -29.55 10.72 26.45
N MET A 139 -30.02 10.12 25.35
CA MET A 139 -31.44 9.78 25.17
C MET A 139 -31.92 8.77 26.23
N TYR A 140 -31.13 7.73 26.48
CA TYR A 140 -31.41 6.72 27.49
C TYR A 140 -31.49 7.34 28.89
N PHE A 141 -30.54 8.19 29.24
CA PHE A 141 -30.55 8.92 30.51
C PHE A 141 -31.79 9.82 30.65
N ALA A 142 -32.19 10.54 29.60
CA ALA A 142 -33.38 11.39 29.65
C ALA A 142 -34.67 10.60 29.88
N ALA A 143 -34.79 9.37 29.36
CA ALA A 143 -35.98 8.54 29.52
C ALA A 143 -36.01 7.77 30.85
N THR A 144 -34.86 7.22 31.27
CA THR A 144 -34.78 6.26 32.37
C THR A 144 -34.26 6.87 33.68
N GLY A 145 -33.49 7.96 33.62
CA GLY A 145 -32.83 8.60 34.76
C GLY A 145 -31.42 8.07 35.07
N ASP A 146 -31.01 6.97 34.44
CA ASP A 146 -29.68 6.34 34.61
C ASP A 146 -28.95 6.25 33.27
N ARG A 147 -27.61 6.16 33.28
CA ARG A 147 -26.85 5.92 32.05
C ARG A 147 -26.79 4.44 31.72
N PRO A 148 -26.80 4.06 30.43
CA PRO A 148 -26.70 2.67 30.03
C PRO A 148 -25.29 2.12 30.36
N GLU A 149 -25.25 0.87 30.83
CA GLU A 149 -24.01 0.12 31.02
C GLU A 149 -23.75 -0.74 29.78
N TRP A 150 -23.05 -0.15 28.79
CA TRP A 150 -22.70 -0.87 27.57
C TRP A 150 -21.91 -2.14 27.88
N SER A 151 -22.36 -3.26 27.32
CA SER A 151 -21.68 -4.54 27.48
C SER A 151 -21.95 -5.44 26.27
N ASN A 152 -21.25 -6.56 26.20
CA ASN A 152 -21.50 -7.53 25.13
C ASN A 152 -22.92 -8.13 25.17
N CYS A 153 -23.65 -7.96 26.27
CA CYS A 153 -25.03 -8.41 26.45
C CYS A 153 -26.04 -7.25 26.48
N PHE A 154 -25.58 -6.00 26.32
CA PHE A 154 -26.43 -4.81 26.29
C PHE A 154 -25.96 -3.89 25.17
N SER A 155 -26.63 -4.01 24.03
CA SER A 155 -26.33 -3.36 22.76
C SER A 155 -27.13 -2.07 22.56
N PHE A 156 -26.84 -1.34 21.48
CA PHE A 156 -27.62 -0.17 21.08
C PHE A 156 -29.12 -0.48 20.88
N SER A 157 -29.47 -1.68 20.40
CA SER A 157 -30.89 -2.06 20.24
C SER A 157 -31.57 -2.14 21.60
N ASP A 158 -30.93 -2.79 22.57
CA ASP A 158 -31.49 -2.99 23.92
C ASP A 158 -31.75 -1.64 24.61
N ALA A 159 -30.83 -0.68 24.44
CA ALA A 159 -30.99 0.68 24.95
C ALA A 159 -32.16 1.43 24.28
N VAL A 160 -32.29 1.31 22.95
CA VAL A 160 -33.40 1.93 22.20
C VAL A 160 -34.73 1.31 22.61
N ASP A 161 -34.82 -0.01 22.70
CA ASP A 161 -36.04 -0.74 23.07
C ASP A 161 -36.50 -0.32 24.49
N ALA A 162 -35.58 -0.22 25.45
CA ALA A 162 -35.89 0.26 26.80
C ALA A 162 -36.39 1.72 26.83
N VAL A 163 -35.83 2.59 25.99
CA VAL A 163 -36.31 3.98 25.86
C VAL A 163 -37.71 4.02 25.26
N VAL A 164 -37.96 3.23 24.20
CA VAL A 164 -39.27 3.14 23.55
C VAL A 164 -40.34 2.64 24.52
N ASP A 165 -40.06 1.57 25.25
CA ASP A 165 -40.96 1.02 26.26
C ASP A 165 -41.27 2.06 27.35
N ARG A 166 -40.25 2.79 27.81
CA ARG A 166 -40.42 3.82 28.84
C ARG A 166 -41.24 5.02 28.33
N ILE A 167 -41.05 5.44 27.09
CA ILE A 167 -41.86 6.50 26.48
C ILE A 167 -43.31 6.03 26.39
N ALA A 168 -43.57 4.81 25.93
CA ALA A 168 -44.94 4.28 25.85
C ALA A 168 -45.63 4.24 27.24
N ASP A 169 -44.90 3.84 28.28
CA ASP A 169 -45.38 3.88 29.66
C ASP A 169 -45.70 5.31 30.14
N LEU A 170 -44.85 6.28 29.81
CA LEU A 170 -45.04 7.69 30.17
C LEU A 170 -46.22 8.29 29.42
N GLU A 171 -46.37 8.00 28.13
CA GLU A 171 -47.51 8.43 27.30
C GLU A 171 -48.83 7.81 27.79
N ALA A 172 -48.82 6.55 28.20
CA ALA A 172 -50.00 5.91 28.80
C ALA A 172 -50.41 6.53 30.14
N LYS A 173 -49.43 6.98 30.94
CA LYS A 173 -49.67 7.68 32.22
C LYS A 173 -50.04 9.15 32.03
N GLN A 174 -49.59 9.77 30.93
CA GLN A 174 -50.01 11.09 30.52
C GLN A 174 -51.44 10.98 29.99
N SER A 175 -52.41 10.97 30.91
CA SER A 175 -53.81 11.13 30.55
C SER A 175 -53.93 12.34 29.61
N SER A 176 -54.48 12.16 28.40
CA SER A 176 -54.84 13.29 27.53
C SER A 176 -55.54 14.32 28.40
N PRO A 177 -55.22 15.64 28.30
CA PRO A 177 -55.93 16.62 29.10
C PRO A 177 -57.41 16.42 28.78
N VAL A 178 -58.15 15.85 29.75
CA VAL A 178 -59.59 15.71 29.64
C VAL A 178 -60.06 17.14 29.71
N VAL A 179 -60.14 17.79 28.54
CA VAL A 179 -60.72 19.12 28.41
C VAL A 179 -62.08 18.98 29.05
N PRO A 180 -62.36 19.65 30.17
CA PRO A 180 -63.59 19.43 30.91
C PRO A 180 -64.75 19.57 29.95
N GLU A 181 -65.71 18.64 29.99
CA GLU A 181 -66.82 18.61 29.04
C GLU A 181 -67.61 19.94 29.06
N GLY A 182 -67.59 20.62 30.20
CA GLY A 182 -68.08 21.99 30.38
C GLY A 182 -67.34 23.03 29.52
N LEU A 183 -66.01 22.98 29.47
CA LEU A 183 -65.20 23.86 28.62
C LEU A 183 -65.43 23.57 27.13
N ILE A 184 -65.58 22.30 26.74
CA ILE A 184 -65.92 21.93 25.36
C ILE A 184 -67.27 22.54 24.95
N LYS A 185 -68.28 22.44 25.82
CA LYS A 185 -69.62 23.01 25.57
C LYS A 185 -69.58 24.54 25.52
N ALA A 186 -68.84 25.18 26.44
CA ALA A 186 -68.69 26.64 26.46
C ALA A 186 -68.01 27.17 25.20
N VAL A 187 -66.94 26.52 24.72
CA VAL A 187 -66.25 26.90 23.48
C VAL A 187 -67.15 26.72 22.26
N ARG A 188 -67.90 25.61 22.17
CA ARG A 188 -68.89 25.42 21.07
C ARG A 188 -69.97 26.50 21.08
N PHE A 189 -70.44 26.90 22.26
CA PHE A 189 -71.41 27.98 22.38
C PHE A 189 -70.82 29.32 21.94
N TYR A 190 -69.57 29.63 22.31
CA TYR A 190 -68.87 30.81 21.81
C TYR A 190 -68.72 30.81 20.28
N GLU A 191 -68.36 29.68 19.68
CA GLU A 191 -68.29 29.55 18.22
C GLU A 191 -69.66 29.70 17.55
N GLN A 192 -70.73 29.21 18.18
CA GLN A 192 -72.09 29.39 17.69
C GLN A 192 -72.50 30.87 17.71
N VAL A 193 -72.28 31.58 18.83
CA VAL A 193 -72.54 33.03 18.94
C VAL A 193 -71.72 33.80 17.90
N LYS A 194 -70.46 33.39 17.67
CA LYS A 194 -69.61 33.99 16.63
C LYS A 194 -70.13 33.78 15.22
N ARG A 195 -70.71 32.62 14.93
CA ARG A 195 -71.28 32.31 13.62
C ARG A 195 -72.61 33.03 13.37
N GLU A 196 -73.47 33.12 14.39
CA GLU A 196 -74.80 33.71 14.29
C GLU A 196 -74.79 35.24 14.44
N ASN A 197 -73.73 35.80 15.04
CA ASN A 197 -73.46 37.24 15.20
C ASN A 197 -74.69 38.06 15.65
N PRO A 198 -75.28 37.74 16.82
CA PRO A 198 -76.46 38.45 17.32
C PRO A 198 -76.14 39.91 17.70
N PRO A 199 -77.15 40.82 17.71
CA PRO A 199 -76.96 42.21 18.10
C PRO A 199 -76.36 42.34 19.49
N VAL A 200 -75.44 43.30 19.69
CA VAL A 200 -74.67 43.48 20.94
C VAL A 200 -75.57 43.69 22.16
N GLU A 201 -76.74 44.28 21.96
CA GLU A 201 -77.75 44.54 23.00
C GLU A 201 -78.33 43.26 23.63
N THR A 202 -78.17 42.10 22.97
CA THR A 202 -78.65 40.79 23.47
C THR A 202 -77.81 40.20 24.59
N GLY A 203 -76.59 40.71 24.83
CA GLY A 203 -75.69 40.19 25.86
C GLY A 203 -75.02 38.85 25.54
N ALA A 204 -75.43 38.16 24.47
CA ALA A 204 -74.98 36.79 24.15
C ALA A 204 -73.45 36.64 23.99
N TRP A 205 -72.77 37.66 23.46
CA TRP A 205 -71.32 37.69 23.36
C TRP A 205 -70.63 37.73 24.73
N LYS A 206 -71.19 38.50 25.67
CA LYS A 206 -70.67 38.60 27.03
C LYS A 206 -70.87 37.28 27.78
N ASP A 207 -72.06 36.68 27.65
CA ASP A 207 -72.38 35.40 28.30
C ASP A 207 -71.51 34.24 27.77
N ALA A 208 -71.24 34.22 26.46
CA ALA A 208 -70.35 33.22 25.86
C ALA A 208 -68.91 33.33 26.36
N VAL A 209 -68.37 34.56 26.45
CA VAL A 209 -67.02 34.80 26.95
C VAL A 209 -66.93 34.52 28.46
N ASP A 210 -67.89 34.98 29.25
CA ASP A 210 -67.93 34.73 30.69
C ASP A 210 -68.04 33.23 31.01
N TRP A 211 -68.79 32.46 30.21
CA TRP A 211 -68.89 31.02 30.39
C TRP A 211 -67.57 30.31 30.07
N VAL A 212 -66.91 30.65 28.96
CA VAL A 212 -65.58 30.08 28.64
C VAL A 212 -64.56 30.42 29.73
N LEU A 213 -64.54 31.66 30.21
CA LEU A 213 -63.63 32.08 31.29
C LEU A 213 -63.92 31.34 32.60
N LYS A 214 -65.20 31.15 32.94
CA LYS A 214 -65.61 30.42 34.14
C LYS A 214 -65.20 28.95 34.12
N GLU A 215 -65.32 28.28 32.98
CA GLU A 215 -64.93 26.87 32.83
C GLU A 215 -63.41 26.71 32.66
N ALA A 216 -62.71 27.71 32.11
CA ALA A 216 -61.27 27.71 31.95
C ALA A 216 -60.52 27.93 33.29
N CYS A 217 -61.03 28.78 34.19
CA CYS A 217 -60.35 29.12 35.44
C CYS A 217 -60.06 27.92 36.37
N PRO A 218 -60.99 26.97 36.60
CA PRO A 218 -60.70 25.74 37.34
C PRO A 218 -59.76 24.81 36.56
N ALA A 219 -59.91 24.71 35.24
CA ALA A 219 -59.10 23.83 34.40
C ALA A 219 -57.60 24.18 34.43
N VAL A 220 -57.27 25.47 34.54
CA VAL A 220 -55.89 25.96 34.68
C VAL A 220 -55.27 25.62 36.05
N ASN A 221 -56.07 25.56 37.13
CA ASN A 221 -55.58 25.27 38.48
C ASN A 221 -55.44 23.77 38.80
N ILE A 222 -56.12 22.89 38.07
CA ILE A 222 -55.99 21.43 38.24
C ILE A 222 -54.68 20.93 37.60
N GLY A 223 -54.14 21.62 36.59
CA GLY A 223 -52.85 21.29 35.97
C GLY A 223 -51.60 21.66 36.77
N ILE A 224 -51.73 22.35 37.92
CA ILE A 224 -50.58 22.77 38.77
C ILE A 224 -50.48 21.94 40.07
N LYS A 225 -51.48 21.09 40.38
CA LYS A 225 -51.54 20.34 41.66
C LYS A 225 -51.50 18.81 41.54
N GLY A 226 -51.17 18.27 40.36
CA GLY A 226 -50.94 16.83 40.18
C GLY A 226 -49.50 16.57 39.73
N GLU A 227 -48.68 16.10 40.69
CA GLU A 227 -47.37 15.41 40.59
C GLU A 227 -46.15 16.19 40.07
#